data_AF-H1KCF3-F1
#
_entry.id   AF-H1KCF3-F1
#
_cell.length_a   1.000
_cell.length_b   1.000
_cell.length_c   1.000
_cell.angle_alpha   90.00
_cell.angle_beta   90.00
_cell.angle_gamma   90.00
#
_symmetry.space_group_name_H-M   'P 1'
#
loop_
_entity.id
_entity.type
_entity.pdbx_description
1 polymer ?
#
loop_
_entity_poly.entity_id
_entity_poly.type
_entity_poly.pdbx_seq_one_letter_code
_entity_poly.pdbx_strand_id
1 'polypeptide(L)'
;MSRLSRTMIPLALALSACATAVSARDQGPATGAVDAWFRNAKQPLCVSPDGNDVRCTKRNDPHYAIGYAPGGDAAIAVVRFQADPTGNAENLAVATFRSEGGRWTFVRKVENVFGQGPDRIAFEGRKAVFTMRVLRDGDGRCCPTGTKRYAVQVP
;
A
#
# COMPACT_ATOMS: atom_id res chain seq x y z
N MET A 1 20.11 62.49 41.03
CA MET A 1 20.91 61.35 41.50
C MET A 1 19.96 60.25 41.94
N SER A 2 19.62 59.30 41.05
CA SER A 2 18.80 58.13 41.36
C SER A 2 19.23 56.95 40.50
N ARG A 3 19.32 55.79 41.15
CA ARG A 3 20.03 54.56 40.74
C ARG A 3 19.29 53.82 39.61
N LEU A 4 20.00 53.43 38.55
CA LEU A 4 19.52 52.46 37.57
C LEU A 4 19.87 51.05 38.07
N SER A 5 18.84 50.37 38.58
CA SER A 5 18.89 48.98 39.03
C SER A 5 18.91 48.04 37.81
N ARG A 6 19.85 47.09 37.81
CA ARG A 6 19.98 46.03 36.81
C ARG A 6 18.85 45.03 36.96
N THR A 7 18.01 44.89 35.93
CA THR A 7 17.04 43.79 35.86
C THR A 7 17.60 42.71 34.94
N MET A 8 18.03 41.60 35.55
CA MET A 8 18.40 40.35 34.86
C MET A 8 17.16 39.74 34.19
N ILE A 9 17.27 39.43 32.91
CA ILE A 9 16.28 38.65 32.16
C ILE A 9 16.73 37.19 32.19
N PRO A 10 15.97 36.25 32.80
CA PRO A 10 16.30 34.84 32.70
C PRO A 10 15.96 34.34 31.30
N LEU A 11 16.99 33.85 30.61
CA LEU A 11 16.91 33.21 29.31
C LEU A 11 16.19 31.86 29.46
N ALA A 12 14.91 31.81 29.11
CA ALA A 12 14.16 30.56 29.06
C ALA A 12 14.73 29.67 27.94
N LEU A 13 15.45 28.60 28.32
CA LEU A 13 15.82 27.53 27.40
C LEU A 13 14.53 26.85 26.90
N ALA A 14 14.11 27.22 25.70
CA ALA A 14 13.13 26.45 24.95
C ALA A 14 13.78 25.10 24.57
N LEU A 15 13.50 24.05 25.34
CA LEU A 15 13.73 22.68 24.91
C LEU A 15 12.83 22.44 23.69
N SER A 16 13.39 22.66 22.50
CA SER A 16 12.79 22.24 21.25
C SER A 16 12.84 20.72 21.20
N ALA A 17 11.78 20.08 21.70
CA ALA A 17 11.55 18.66 21.49
C ALA A 17 11.44 18.42 19.98
N CYS A 18 12.52 17.95 19.37
CA CYS A 18 12.46 17.34 18.05
C CYS A 18 11.67 16.04 18.21
N ALA A 19 10.34 16.14 18.11
CA ALA A 19 9.50 14.99 17.89
C ALA A 19 9.96 14.38 16.56
N THR A 20 10.63 13.23 16.63
CA THR A 20 10.91 12.39 15.48
C THR A 20 9.58 11.84 14.99
N ALA A 21 8.90 12.62 14.16
CA ALA A 21 7.84 12.11 13.31
C ALA A 21 8.48 11.12 12.32
N VAL A 22 8.60 9.85 12.73
CA VAL A 22 8.70 8.74 11.78
C VAL A 22 7.52 8.92 10.85
N SER A 23 7.81 9.39 9.65
CA SER A 23 6.80 9.83 8.72
C SER A 23 5.99 8.62 8.31
N ALA A 24 4.72 8.55 8.70
CA ALA A 24 3.71 7.67 8.09
C ALA A 24 3.47 8.01 6.60
N ARG A 25 4.39 8.74 5.96
CA ARG A 25 4.30 9.26 4.59
C ARG A 25 4.58 8.21 3.52
N ASP A 26 5.25 7.10 3.85
CA ASP A 26 5.69 6.16 2.81
C ASP A 26 4.60 5.21 2.30
N GLN A 27 3.41 5.19 2.91
CA GLN A 27 2.35 4.25 2.54
C GLN A 27 1.00 4.95 2.21
N GLY A 28 0.91 6.27 2.44
CA GLY A 28 -0.25 7.11 2.12
C GLY A 28 -1.49 6.86 2.98
N PRO A 29 -2.57 7.64 2.82
CA PRO A 29 -3.71 7.61 3.75
C PRO A 29 -4.56 6.34 3.71
N ALA A 30 -4.48 5.52 2.65
CA ALA A 30 -5.27 4.29 2.53
C ALA A 30 -4.62 3.04 3.15
N THR A 31 -3.35 3.11 3.59
CA THR A 31 -2.60 1.92 4.05
C THR A 31 -3.35 1.08 5.08
N GLY A 32 -3.93 1.73 6.10
CA GLY A 32 -4.63 1.03 7.16
C GLY A 32 -5.83 0.24 6.63
N ALA A 33 -6.54 0.77 5.63
CA ALA A 33 -7.65 0.07 4.99
C ALA A 33 -7.17 -1.09 4.10
N VAL A 34 -6.06 -0.91 3.38
CA VAL A 34 -5.45 -1.97 2.55
C VAL A 34 -4.98 -3.14 3.41
N ASP A 35 -4.27 -2.85 4.49
CA ASP A 35 -3.75 -3.84 5.43
C ASP A 35 -4.88 -4.53 6.22
N ALA A 36 -5.92 -3.77 6.62
CA ALA A 36 -7.12 -4.34 7.21
C ALA A 36 -7.87 -5.27 6.25
N TRP A 37 -8.02 -4.88 4.97
CA TRP A 37 -8.60 -5.74 3.94
C TRP A 37 -7.78 -7.01 3.76
N PHE A 38 -6.46 -6.87 3.57
CA PHE A 38 -5.55 -8.00 3.36
C PHE A 38 -5.67 -9.05 4.47
N ARG A 39 -5.75 -8.64 5.74
CA ARG A 39 -5.80 -9.57 6.88
C ARG A 39 -7.18 -10.11 7.23
N ASN A 40 -8.25 -9.39 6.90
CA ASN A 40 -9.58 -9.69 7.41
C ASN A 40 -10.58 -10.16 6.36
N ALA A 41 -10.32 -9.87 5.08
CA ALA A 41 -11.21 -10.31 4.02
C ALA A 41 -11.06 -11.81 3.76
N LYS A 42 -12.11 -12.40 3.16
CA LYS A 42 -12.03 -13.77 2.64
C LYS A 42 -11.06 -13.90 1.46
N GLN A 43 -10.76 -12.78 0.79
CA GLN A 43 -9.80 -12.70 -0.29
C GLN A 43 -8.96 -11.42 -0.11
N PRO A 44 -7.62 -11.48 -0.24
CA PRO A 44 -6.82 -12.61 -0.73
C PRO A 44 -6.82 -13.84 0.18
N LEU A 45 -6.61 -15.01 -0.45
CA LEU A 45 -6.51 -16.29 0.26
C LEU A 45 -5.04 -16.56 0.60
N CYS A 46 -4.80 -16.88 1.86
CA CYS A 46 -3.54 -17.45 2.32
C CYS A 46 -3.78 -18.89 2.73
N VAL A 47 -2.72 -19.68 2.83
CA VAL A 47 -2.82 -21.11 3.13
C VAL A 47 -1.93 -21.47 4.30
N SER A 48 -2.37 -22.42 5.13
CA SER A 48 -1.53 -23.05 6.13
C SER A 48 -0.51 -23.99 5.44
N PRO A 49 0.55 -24.41 6.15
CA PRO A 49 1.50 -25.41 5.61
C PRO A 49 0.83 -26.72 5.18
N ASP A 50 -0.31 -27.08 5.80
CA ASP A 50 -1.10 -28.25 5.45
C ASP A 50 -2.06 -28.02 4.25
N GLY A 51 -1.98 -26.85 3.60
CA GLY A 51 -2.78 -26.51 2.43
C GLY A 51 -4.22 -26.04 2.73
N ASN A 52 -4.56 -25.73 3.98
CA ASN A 52 -5.89 -25.24 4.34
C ASN A 52 -5.99 -23.72 4.16
N ASP A 53 -7.14 -23.24 3.68
CA ASP A 53 -7.42 -21.80 3.59
C ASP A 53 -7.40 -21.15 4.98
N VAL A 54 -6.61 -20.09 5.12
CA VAL A 54 -6.49 -19.28 6.33
C VAL A 54 -6.50 -17.79 6.00
N ARG A 55 -6.71 -16.96 7.02
CA ARG A 55 -6.55 -15.51 6.89
C ARG A 55 -5.08 -15.16 6.70
N CYS A 56 -4.82 -14.18 5.85
CA CYS A 56 -3.49 -13.63 5.71
C CYS A 56 -3.07 -12.84 6.96
N THR A 57 -1.78 -12.85 7.24
CA THR A 57 -1.15 -12.18 8.38
C THR A 57 0.10 -11.42 7.93
N LYS A 58 0.77 -10.73 8.86
CA LYS A 58 2.06 -10.10 8.56
C LYS A 58 3.16 -11.11 8.18
N ARG A 59 3.03 -12.39 8.57
CA ARG A 59 3.99 -13.43 8.19
C ARG A 59 3.97 -13.74 6.70
N ASN A 60 2.89 -13.40 6.00
CA ASN A 60 2.78 -13.52 4.55
C ASN A 60 3.56 -12.43 3.79
N ASP A 61 4.37 -11.64 4.51
CA ASP A 61 5.24 -10.58 3.98
C ASP A 61 4.57 -9.70 2.91
N PRO A 62 3.48 -8.98 3.26
CA PRO A 62 2.75 -8.22 2.27
C PRO A 62 3.48 -6.92 1.88
N HIS A 63 3.66 -6.70 0.59
CA HIS A 63 4.18 -5.48 -0.02
C HIS A 63 3.08 -4.75 -0.78
N TYR A 64 2.88 -3.46 -0.46
CA TYR A 64 1.80 -2.66 -1.01
C TYR A 64 2.30 -1.62 -2.01
N ALA A 65 1.75 -1.63 -3.23
CA ALA A 65 1.81 -0.50 -4.15
C ALA A 65 0.43 0.14 -4.22
N ILE A 66 0.30 1.37 -3.73
CA ILE A 66 -0.98 2.08 -3.63
C ILE A 66 -0.96 3.30 -4.55
N GLY A 67 -1.93 3.37 -5.47
CA GLY A 67 -2.16 4.52 -6.33
C GLY A 67 -3.42 5.27 -5.90
N TYR A 68 -3.36 6.60 -5.92
CA TYR A 68 -4.46 7.48 -5.54
C TYR A 68 -5.00 8.22 -6.77
N ALA A 69 -6.32 8.23 -6.94
CA ALA A 69 -6.96 9.01 -7.99
C ALA A 69 -6.73 10.51 -7.73
N PRO A 70 -6.68 11.36 -8.79
CA PRO A 70 -6.42 12.80 -8.63
C PRO A 70 -7.38 13.53 -7.66
N GLY A 71 -8.62 13.07 -7.55
CA GLY A 71 -9.62 13.61 -6.61
C GLY A 71 -9.37 13.25 -5.14
N GLY A 72 -8.42 12.37 -4.84
CA GLY A 72 -8.08 11.94 -3.48
C GLY A 72 -9.14 11.09 -2.78
N ASP A 73 -10.24 10.77 -3.46
CA ASP A 73 -11.41 10.05 -2.95
C ASP A 73 -11.41 8.56 -3.31
N ALA A 74 -10.48 8.11 -4.15
CA ALA A 74 -10.39 6.74 -4.60
C ALA A 74 -8.94 6.27 -4.69
N ALA A 75 -8.72 4.98 -4.46
CA ALA A 75 -7.42 4.36 -4.54
C ALA A 75 -7.52 2.95 -5.12
N ILE A 76 -6.40 2.47 -5.65
CA ILE A 76 -6.17 1.07 -5.97
C ILE A 76 -4.92 0.60 -5.23
N ALA A 77 -4.96 -0.61 -4.69
CA ALA A 77 -3.81 -1.25 -4.10
C ALA A 77 -3.49 -2.53 -4.88
N VAL A 78 -2.21 -2.71 -5.20
CA VAL A 78 -1.64 -3.97 -5.64
C VAL A 78 -0.82 -4.52 -4.48
N VAL A 79 -1.20 -5.71 -4.01
CA VAL A 79 -0.58 -6.38 -2.88
C VAL A 79 0.14 -7.61 -3.38
N ARG A 80 1.46 -7.67 -3.14
CA ARG A 80 2.27 -8.87 -3.32
C ARG A 80 2.53 -9.50 -1.97
N PHE A 81 2.47 -10.81 -1.88
CA PHE A 81 2.57 -11.53 -0.61
C PHE A 81 2.90 -13.01 -0.87
N GLN A 82 3.32 -13.74 0.15
CA GLN A 82 3.46 -15.20 0.09
C GLN A 82 2.21 -15.84 0.71
N ALA A 83 1.41 -16.58 -0.06
CA ALA A 83 0.21 -17.22 0.47
C ALA A 83 0.53 -18.25 1.56
N ASP A 84 1.61 -19.02 1.37
CA ASP A 84 2.27 -19.84 2.40
C ASP A 84 3.56 -19.13 2.85
N PRO A 85 3.66 -18.68 4.12
CA PRO A 85 4.86 -18.04 4.66
C PRO A 85 6.13 -18.89 4.66
N THR A 86 6.03 -20.19 4.37
CA THR A 86 7.16 -21.11 4.27
C THR A 86 7.57 -21.41 2.82
N GLY A 87 6.74 -20.99 1.87
CA GLY A 87 6.99 -21.19 0.44
C GLY A 87 7.91 -20.13 -0.17
N ASN A 88 8.17 -20.29 -1.46
CA ASN A 88 8.97 -19.37 -2.27
C ASN A 88 8.18 -18.73 -3.42
N ALA A 89 6.86 -18.93 -3.45
CA ALA A 89 5.98 -18.37 -4.46
C ALA A 89 5.41 -17.03 -4.00
N GLU A 90 5.48 -16.02 -4.88
CA GLU A 90 4.82 -14.73 -4.67
C GLU A 90 3.42 -14.76 -5.31
N ASN A 91 2.44 -14.34 -4.53
CA ASN A 91 1.04 -14.18 -4.90
C ASN A 91 0.72 -12.69 -5.10
N LEU A 92 -0.35 -12.43 -5.84
CA LEU A 92 -0.82 -11.09 -6.18
C LEU A 92 -2.30 -10.95 -5.83
N ALA A 93 -2.67 -9.82 -5.26
CA ALA A 93 -4.06 -9.40 -5.13
C ALA A 93 -4.21 -7.92 -5.42
N VAL A 94 -5.32 -7.53 -6.04
CA VAL A 94 -5.59 -6.13 -6.39
C VAL A 94 -6.96 -5.75 -5.87
N ALA A 95 -7.08 -4.56 -5.28
CA ALA A 95 -8.35 -4.07 -4.76
C ALA A 95 -8.48 -2.55 -4.92
N THR A 96 -9.73 -2.11 -4.96
CA THR A 96 -10.10 -0.68 -5.00
C THR A 96 -10.68 -0.24 -3.66
N PHE A 97 -10.45 1.03 -3.33
CA PHE A 97 -10.83 1.65 -2.08
C PHE A 97 -11.45 3.02 -2.36
N ARG A 98 -12.35 3.45 -1.48
CA ARG A 98 -12.97 4.79 -1.50
C ARG A 98 -12.66 5.52 -0.20
N SER A 99 -12.52 6.83 -0.26
CA SER A 99 -12.43 7.72 0.89
C SER A 99 -13.73 8.49 1.05
N GLU A 100 -14.30 8.46 2.24
CA GLU A 100 -15.43 9.32 2.65
C GLU A 100 -15.03 10.06 3.92
N GLY A 101 -14.91 11.39 3.85
CA GLY A 101 -14.44 12.20 4.98
C GLY A 101 -13.06 11.78 5.50
N GLY A 102 -12.17 11.30 4.63
CA GLY A 102 -10.84 10.80 4.99
C GLY A 102 -10.81 9.36 5.50
N ARG A 103 -11.97 8.72 5.69
CA ARG A 103 -12.04 7.31 6.07
C ARG A 103 -12.01 6.44 4.82
N TRP A 104 -10.97 5.61 4.71
CA TRP A 104 -10.80 4.67 3.61
C TRP A 104 -11.50 3.34 3.87
N THR A 105 -12.22 2.84 2.87
CA THR A 105 -12.94 1.56 2.92
C THR A 105 -12.66 0.74 1.68
N PHE A 106 -12.55 -0.58 1.86
CA PHE A 106 -12.49 -1.53 0.76
C PHE A 106 -13.80 -1.50 -0.02
N VAL A 107 -13.70 -1.42 -1.35
CA VAL A 107 -14.87 -1.45 -2.24
C VAL A 107 -14.99 -2.81 -2.92
N ARG A 108 -13.94 -3.25 -3.63
CA ARG A 108 -13.93 -4.55 -4.30
C ARG A 108 -12.52 -5.04 -4.62
N LYS A 109 -12.38 -6.36 -4.71
CA LYS A 109 -11.25 -7.03 -5.34
C LYS A 109 -11.35 -6.88 -6.85
N VAL A 110 -10.21 -6.77 -7.52
CA VAL A 110 -10.09 -6.71 -8.97
C VAL A 110 -9.57 -8.05 -9.44
N GLU A 111 -10.38 -8.74 -10.24
CA GLU A 111 -10.05 -10.05 -10.79
C GLU A 111 -9.22 -9.93 -12.08
N ASN A 112 -8.63 -11.05 -12.50
CA ASN A 112 -7.91 -11.21 -13.77
C ASN A 112 -6.69 -10.28 -13.95
N VAL A 113 -6.11 -9.79 -12.86
CA VAL A 113 -4.79 -9.13 -12.85
C VAL A 113 -3.73 -10.14 -12.45
N PHE A 114 -2.66 -10.24 -13.24
CA PHE A 114 -1.58 -11.20 -13.04
C PHE A 114 -0.24 -10.62 -13.51
N GLY A 115 0.85 -11.29 -13.15
CA GLY A 115 2.21 -10.86 -13.44
C GLY A 115 2.91 -10.23 -12.23
N GLN A 116 4.04 -9.59 -12.50
CA GLN A 116 4.92 -8.95 -11.50
C GLN A 116 4.92 -7.42 -11.65
N GLY A 117 4.92 -6.70 -10.54
CA GLY A 117 4.85 -5.23 -10.50
C GLY A 117 3.63 -4.71 -9.71
N PRO A 118 3.05 -3.56 -10.09
CA PRO A 118 3.59 -2.56 -11.03
C PRO A 118 4.66 -1.70 -10.36
N ASP A 119 5.57 -1.13 -11.15
CA ASP A 119 6.54 -0.13 -10.64
C ASP A 119 5.87 1.25 -10.45
N ARG A 120 4.81 1.52 -11.21
CA ARG A 120 4.03 2.76 -11.16
C ARG A 120 2.55 2.49 -11.45
N ILE A 121 1.69 3.18 -10.71
CA ILE A 121 0.26 3.29 -10.98
C ILE A 121 -0.03 4.73 -11.37
N ALA A 122 -0.59 4.92 -12.57
CA ALA A 122 -1.06 6.20 -13.07
C ALA A 122 -2.59 6.23 -13.10
N PHE A 123 -3.17 7.39 -13.39
CA PHE A 123 -4.61 7.55 -13.52
C PHE A 123 -4.98 8.31 -14.81
N GLU A 124 -5.95 7.78 -15.53
CA GLU A 124 -6.61 8.39 -16.67
C GLU A 124 -8.08 8.63 -16.28
N GLY A 125 -8.35 9.81 -15.72
CA GLY A 125 -9.64 10.09 -15.07
C GLY A 125 -9.90 9.13 -13.90
N ARG A 126 -11.01 8.39 -13.95
CA ARG A 126 -11.39 7.38 -12.94
C ARG A 126 -10.88 5.97 -13.25
N LYS A 127 -9.87 5.83 -14.12
CA LYS A 127 -9.21 4.56 -14.39
C LYS A 127 -7.80 4.59 -13.83
N ALA A 128 -7.50 3.67 -12.91
CA ALA A 128 -6.12 3.36 -12.57
C ALA A 128 -5.50 2.57 -13.71
N VAL A 129 -4.33 3.00 -14.18
CA VAL A 129 -3.64 2.41 -15.32
C VAL A 129 -2.22 2.06 -14.93
N PHE A 130 -1.85 0.80 -15.13
CA PHE A 130 -0.56 0.27 -14.72
C PHE A 130 -0.12 -0.88 -15.64
N THR A 131 1.17 -1.18 -15.63
CA THR A 131 1.76 -2.25 -16.44
C THR A 131 2.39 -3.28 -15.53
N MET A 132 2.13 -4.56 -15.81
CA MET A 132 2.73 -5.71 -15.14
C MET A 132 3.68 -6.41 -16.11
N ARG A 133 4.76 -6.98 -15.59
CA ARG A 133 5.58 -7.96 -16.33
C ARG A 133 4.85 -9.31 -16.32
N VAL A 134 4.76 -9.97 -17.47
CA VAL A 134 4.03 -11.24 -17.63
C VAL A 134 4.87 -12.22 -18.45
N LEU A 135 4.63 -13.53 -18.24
CA LEU A 135 5.23 -14.56 -19.08
C LEU A 135 4.65 -14.47 -20.50
N ARG A 136 5.53 -14.55 -21.50
CA ARG A 136 5.18 -14.80 -22.90
C ARG A 136 5.34 -16.28 -23.25
N ASP A 137 4.76 -16.68 -24.37
CA ASP A 137 5.04 -17.97 -24.96
C ASP A 137 6.55 -18.09 -25.22
N GLY A 138 7.15 -19.18 -24.73
CA GLY A 138 8.59 -19.41 -24.79
C GLY A 138 9.41 -18.80 -23.66
N ASP A 139 8.81 -18.02 -22.74
CA ASP A 139 9.52 -17.59 -21.54
C ASP A 139 9.85 -18.81 -20.65
N GLY A 140 11.10 -18.87 -20.19
CA GLY A 140 11.48 -19.82 -19.15
C GLY A 140 10.67 -19.56 -17.87
N ARG A 141 10.34 -20.62 -17.13
CA ARG A 141 9.43 -20.57 -15.95
C ARG A 141 9.86 -19.59 -14.84
N CYS A 142 11.06 -19.03 -14.88
CA CYS A 142 11.60 -18.15 -13.83
C CYS A 142 11.44 -16.65 -14.09
N CYS A 143 11.41 -16.17 -15.34
CA CYS A 143 11.60 -14.73 -15.62
C CYS A 143 10.66 -14.21 -16.72
N PRO A 144 9.69 -13.34 -16.39
CA PRO A 144 8.81 -12.74 -17.39
C PRO A 144 9.56 -11.70 -18.24
N THR A 145 9.43 -11.79 -19.56
CA THR A 145 9.96 -10.79 -20.52
C THR A 145 8.85 -9.97 -21.17
N GLY A 146 7.59 -10.39 -21.01
CA GLY A 146 6.42 -9.69 -21.51
C GLY A 146 5.92 -8.58 -20.60
N THR A 147 5.04 -7.76 -21.15
CA THR A 147 4.33 -6.73 -20.41
C THR A 147 2.85 -6.74 -20.77
N LYS A 148 1.99 -6.51 -19.78
CA LYS A 148 0.55 -6.33 -19.97
C LYS A 148 0.07 -5.05 -19.28
N ARG A 149 -0.60 -4.18 -20.02
CA ARG A 149 -1.25 -2.97 -19.50
C ARG A 149 -2.63 -3.33 -18.96
N TYR A 150 -2.94 -2.82 -17.77
CA TYR A 150 -4.24 -2.94 -17.13
C TYR A 150 -4.85 -1.54 -16.96
N ALA A 151 -6.16 -1.45 -17.16
CA ALA A 151 -6.96 -0.27 -16.88
C ALA A 151 -8.14 -0.69 -16.01
N VAL A 152 -8.18 -0.17 -14.78
CA VAL A 152 -9.16 -0.57 -13.76
C VAL A 152 -9.97 0.64 -13.35
N GLN A 153 -11.29 0.57 -13.51
CA GLN A 153 -12.20 1.59 -13.01
C GLN A 153 -12.13 1.66 -11.48
N VAL A 154 -11.83 2.82 -10.93
CA VAL A 154 -11.94 3.05 -9.48
C VAL A 154 -13.32 3.62 -9.14
N PRO A 155 -13.85 3.34 -7.93
CA PRO A 155 -15.11 3.91 -7.46
C PRO A 155 -15.09 5.44 -7.52
#